data_AF-X0UZU3-F1
#
_entry.id   AF-X0UZU3-F1
#
_cell.length_a   1.000
_cell.length_b   1.000
_cell.length_c   1.000
_cell.angle_alpha   90.00
_cell.angle_beta   90.00
_cell.angle_gamma   90.00
#
_symmetry.space_group_name_H-M   'P 1'
#
loop_
_entity.id
_entity.type
_entity.pdbx_description
1 polymer ?
#
loop_
_entity_poly.entity_id
_entity_poly.type
_entity_poly.pdbx_seq_one_letter_code
_entity_poly.pdbx_strand_id
1 'polypeptide(L)'
;GYEIVYSPHIGRAELWQTSGHLDFYRENMYSPMDIDGHEFFIKPMNCPFHIMIYRSQTRSYRELPLRWAEMGTVYRYERSGVMHGLLRVRGFTQDDAHIFCRPDQIEDEVLSCLDLTLHLLRSFGFHEYDVILSVRDPERREKYIGDDDMWEMAEGSLVNALERRELSYKREEGEAVFYGPKIDIKIKDALGRAWQCTTIQFDFNLPERFDMTFVGKDGREHRPYMVHRALLGSLERFFGVLIEHYGGAFPVWLAPVQAILLTITDRNIPY
;
A
#
# COMPACT_ATOMS: atom_id res chain seq x y z
N GLY A 1 9.32 -11.80 6.82
CA GLY A 1 8.82 -11.57 8.19
C GLY A 1 7.56 -10.72 8.21
N TYR A 2 6.63 -10.94 7.27
CA TYR A 2 5.28 -10.41 7.35
C TYR A 2 4.37 -11.53 7.84
N GLU A 3 3.40 -11.21 8.68
CA GLU A 3 2.32 -12.14 9.04
C GLU A 3 1.11 -11.82 8.18
N ILE A 4 0.51 -12.87 7.62
CA ILE A 4 -0.69 -12.73 6.79
C ILE A 4 -1.90 -12.63 7.70
N VAL A 5 -2.70 -11.58 7.51
CA VAL A 5 -3.97 -11.36 8.20
C VAL A 5 -5.10 -11.29 7.18
N TYR A 6 -6.32 -11.49 7.65
CA TYR A 6 -7.53 -11.35 6.85
C TYR A 6 -8.52 -10.47 7.59
N SER A 7 -9.12 -9.51 6.88
CA SER A 7 -10.12 -8.62 7.43
C SER A 7 -11.46 -8.70 6.70
N PRO A 8 -12.58 -8.44 7.38
CA PRO A 8 -13.89 -8.37 6.73
C PRO A 8 -13.93 -7.37 5.56
N HIS A 9 -14.88 -7.54 4.63
CA HIS A 9 -15.09 -6.59 3.53
C HIS A 9 -16.00 -5.42 3.91
N ILE A 10 -16.71 -5.51 5.04
CA ILE A 10 -17.66 -4.50 5.51
C ILE A 10 -17.31 -4.05 6.92
N GLY A 11 -17.51 -2.77 7.21
CA GLY A 11 -17.29 -2.18 8.53
C GLY A 11 -18.40 -1.18 8.86
N ARG A 12 -18.73 -1.06 10.15
CA ARG A 12 -19.70 -0.07 10.64
C ARG A 12 -19.20 1.35 10.34
N ALA A 13 -20.13 2.29 10.13
CA ALA A 13 -19.84 3.71 9.89
C ALA A 13 -18.83 4.31 10.88
N GLU A 14 -18.94 3.95 12.16
CA GLU A 14 -18.06 4.43 13.24
C GLU A 14 -16.56 4.18 12.93
N LEU A 15 -16.20 3.00 12.41
CA LEU A 15 -14.80 2.69 12.04
C LEU A 15 -14.26 3.66 10.99
N TRP A 16 -15.10 4.00 10.02
CA TRP A 16 -14.76 4.90 8.92
C TRP A 16 -14.78 6.37 9.34
N GLN A 17 -15.60 6.71 10.32
CA GLN A 17 -15.61 8.03 10.95
C GLN A 17 -14.36 8.25 11.79
N THR A 18 -14.01 7.30 12.67
CA THR A 18 -12.78 7.37 13.49
C THR A 18 -11.56 7.54 12.59
N SER A 19 -11.44 6.72 11.54
CA SER A 19 -10.33 6.83 10.58
C SER A 19 -10.37 8.07 9.68
N GLY A 20 -11.48 8.82 9.65
CA GLY A 20 -11.65 10.02 8.81
C GLY A 20 -12.02 9.75 7.34
N HIS A 21 -12.20 8.48 6.96
CA HIS A 21 -12.56 8.13 5.59
C HIS A 21 -13.96 8.63 5.22
N LEU A 22 -14.90 8.71 6.16
CA LEU A 22 -16.21 9.32 5.89
C LEU A 22 -16.18 10.84 5.70
N ASP A 23 -15.14 11.51 6.20
CA ASP A 23 -15.01 12.95 6.04
C ASP A 23 -14.34 13.29 4.71
N PHE A 24 -13.25 12.59 4.38
CA PHE A 24 -12.38 12.92 3.24
C PHE A 24 -12.58 12.04 2.01
N TYR A 25 -13.14 10.84 2.17
CA TYR A 25 -13.16 9.82 1.12
C TYR A 25 -14.57 9.32 0.76
N ARG A 26 -15.62 9.86 1.39
CA ARG A 26 -17.01 9.39 1.23
C ARG A 26 -17.51 9.37 -0.20
N GLU A 27 -17.14 10.35 -1.02
CA GLU A 27 -17.54 10.41 -2.43
C GLU A 27 -17.01 9.23 -3.26
N ASN A 28 -15.90 8.62 -2.83
CA ASN A 28 -15.27 7.47 -3.46
C ASN A 28 -15.63 6.15 -2.73
N MET A 29 -16.50 6.19 -1.72
CA MET A 29 -17.03 5.00 -1.06
C MET A 29 -18.36 4.62 -1.70
N TYR A 30 -18.68 3.32 -1.71
CA TYR A 30 -20.03 2.90 -2.07
C TYR A 30 -21.03 3.37 -1.02
N SER A 31 -22.28 3.55 -1.44
CA SER A 31 -23.39 3.88 -0.55
C SER A 31 -23.48 2.89 0.62
N PRO A 32 -23.83 3.37 1.83
CA PRO A 32 -23.97 2.50 2.97
C PRO A 32 -25.10 1.50 2.78
N MET A 33 -24.93 0.32 3.38
CA MET A 33 -25.98 -0.65 3.61
C MET A 33 -26.55 -0.41 5.01
N ASP A 34 -27.88 -0.26 5.10
CA ASP A 34 -28.56 -0.27 6.40
C ASP A 34 -28.78 -1.72 6.84
N ILE A 35 -28.20 -2.08 7.99
CA ILE A 35 -28.39 -3.37 8.64
C ILE A 35 -28.84 -3.09 10.07
N ASP A 36 -30.10 -3.42 10.38
CA ASP A 36 -30.71 -3.25 11.69
C ASP A 36 -30.63 -1.82 12.26
N GLY A 37 -30.74 -0.79 11.39
CA GLY A 37 -30.67 0.62 11.79
C GLY A 37 -29.23 1.14 11.96
N HIS A 38 -28.24 0.37 11.51
CA HIS A 38 -26.84 0.75 11.51
C HIS A 38 -26.29 0.82 10.08
N GLU A 39 -25.60 1.91 9.76
CA GLU A 39 -24.91 2.03 8.49
C GLU A 39 -23.62 1.19 8.47
N PHE A 40 -23.50 0.35 7.45
CA PHE A 40 -22.29 -0.39 7.11
C PHE A 40 -21.77 0.05 5.75
N PHE A 41 -20.46 0.18 5.63
CA PHE A 41 -19.81 0.48 4.37
C PHE A 41 -18.92 -0.68 3.96
N ILE A 42 -18.87 -0.93 2.66
CA ILE A 42 -17.85 -1.78 2.06
C ILE A 42 -16.49 -1.07 2.13
N LYS A 43 -15.42 -1.81 2.39
CA LYS A 43 -14.10 -1.22 2.66
C LYS A 43 -13.48 -0.55 1.43
N PRO A 44 -13.11 0.75 1.50
CA PRO A 44 -12.30 1.40 0.47
C PRO A 44 -10.80 1.18 0.65
N MET A 45 -10.37 0.79 1.85
CA MET A 45 -8.98 0.54 2.28
C MET A 45 -8.95 -0.47 3.44
N ASN A 46 -7.82 -1.16 3.66
CA ASN A 46 -7.70 -2.19 4.70
C ASN A 46 -7.20 -1.64 6.05
N CYS A 47 -6.52 -0.50 6.06
CA CYS A 47 -5.82 0.08 7.21
C CYS A 47 -6.65 0.09 8.52
N PRO A 48 -7.92 0.54 8.54
CA PRO A 48 -8.71 0.54 9.76
C PRO A 48 -8.88 -0.83 10.40
N PHE A 49 -8.97 -1.91 9.62
CA PHE A 49 -9.08 -3.26 10.17
C PHE A 49 -7.77 -3.76 10.76
N HIS A 50 -6.64 -3.45 10.13
CA HIS A 50 -5.32 -3.81 10.67
C HIS A 50 -5.06 -3.07 11.98
N ILE A 51 -5.54 -1.83 12.11
CA ILE A 51 -5.52 -1.09 13.37
C ILE A 51 -6.39 -1.75 14.43
N MET A 52 -7.57 -2.27 14.07
CA MET A 52 -8.39 -3.03 15.02
C MET A 52 -7.68 -4.31 15.50
N ILE A 53 -6.93 -4.99 14.62
CA ILE A 53 -6.06 -6.11 15.00
C ILE A 53 -4.97 -5.63 15.96
N TYR A 54 -4.35 -4.47 15.69
CA TYR A 54 -3.36 -3.86 16.59
C TYR A 54 -3.93 -3.66 17.99
N ARG A 55 -5.10 -3.01 18.08
CA ARG A 55 -5.77 -2.64 19.32
C ARG A 55 -6.41 -3.80 20.08
N SER A 56 -6.49 -4.99 19.49
CA SER A 56 -7.08 -6.16 20.15
C SER A 56 -6.34 -6.60 21.42
N GLN A 57 -5.08 -6.19 21.59
CA GLN A 57 -4.28 -6.44 22.78
C GLN A 57 -3.24 -5.35 23.00
N THR A 58 -2.83 -5.16 24.26
CA THR A 58 -1.71 -4.28 24.63
C THR A 58 -0.42 -4.74 23.97
N ARG A 59 0.36 -3.80 23.43
CA ARG A 59 1.62 -4.09 22.72
C ARG A 59 2.83 -3.67 23.55
N SER A 60 3.88 -4.47 23.54
CA SER A 60 5.18 -4.15 24.11
C SER A 60 6.14 -3.64 23.04
N TYR A 61 7.05 -2.74 23.40
CA TYR A 61 8.14 -2.30 22.53
C TYR A 61 8.95 -3.46 21.93
N ARG A 62 8.99 -4.63 22.60
CA ARG A 62 9.72 -5.83 22.18
C ARG A 62 9.07 -6.55 21.00
N GLU A 63 7.77 -6.39 20.81
CA GLU A 63 7.03 -6.99 19.69
C GLU A 63 7.22 -6.19 18.40
N LEU A 64 7.61 -4.91 18.50
CA LEU A 64 7.81 -4.04 17.35
C LEU A 64 9.16 -4.31 16.67
N PRO A 65 9.20 -4.39 15.34
CA PRO A 65 8.14 -3.98 14.40
C PRO A 65 7.15 -5.12 14.09
N LEU A 66 5.85 -4.80 14.11
CA LEU A 66 4.79 -5.68 13.64
C LEU A 66 4.55 -5.40 12.16
N ARG A 67 4.54 -6.45 11.33
CA ARG A 67 4.38 -6.34 9.88
C ARG A 67 3.21 -7.21 9.43
N TRP A 68 2.06 -6.62 9.17
CA TRP A 68 0.90 -7.35 8.69
C TRP A 68 0.65 -7.10 7.22
N ALA A 69 0.47 -8.17 6.47
CA ALA A 69 0.13 -8.11 5.07
C ALA A 69 -1.21 -8.81 4.82
N GLU A 70 -1.98 -8.30 3.88
CA GLU A 70 -3.25 -8.86 3.44
C GLU A 70 -3.34 -8.70 1.92
N MET A 71 -3.73 -9.76 1.21
CA MET A 71 -4.23 -9.61 -0.15
C MET A 71 -5.66 -9.06 -0.08
N GLY A 72 -5.76 -7.78 0.27
CA GLY A 72 -6.99 -7.16 0.73
C GLY A 72 -7.80 -6.61 -0.43
N THR A 73 -8.94 -7.24 -0.71
CA THR A 73 -9.88 -6.73 -1.71
C THR A 73 -10.66 -5.54 -1.18
N VAL A 74 -10.50 -4.41 -1.85
CA VAL A 74 -11.14 -3.13 -1.52
C VAL A 74 -11.99 -2.63 -2.68
N TYR A 75 -12.89 -1.69 -2.39
CA TYR A 75 -13.89 -1.22 -3.32
C TYR A 75 -13.97 0.30 -3.30
N ARG A 76 -13.76 0.90 -4.48
CA ARG A 76 -13.82 2.35 -4.66
C ARG A 76 -14.86 2.69 -5.72
N TYR A 77 -15.70 3.66 -5.40
CA TYR A 77 -16.71 4.17 -6.31
C TYR A 77 -16.06 5.09 -7.35
N GLU A 78 -15.52 4.48 -8.40
CA GLU A 78 -15.03 5.19 -9.58
C GLU A 78 -16.20 5.55 -10.51
N ARG A 79 -16.18 6.75 -11.09
CA ARG A 79 -17.18 7.14 -12.11
C ARG A 79 -17.13 6.18 -13.28
N SER A 80 -18.28 5.80 -13.84
CA SER A 80 -18.33 4.80 -14.92
C SER A 80 -17.48 5.17 -16.13
N GLY A 81 -17.43 6.46 -16.47
CA GLY A 81 -16.67 6.98 -17.62
C GLY A 81 -15.14 6.96 -17.48
N VAL A 82 -14.58 6.67 -16.30
CA VAL A 82 -13.13 6.59 -16.10
C VAL A 82 -12.61 5.16 -15.94
N MET A 83 -13.50 4.15 -15.94
CA MET A 83 -13.09 2.76 -15.82
C MET A 83 -12.40 2.28 -17.10
N HIS A 84 -11.36 1.45 -16.95
CA HIS A 84 -10.56 0.98 -18.09
C HIS A 84 -9.93 -0.39 -17.82
N GLY A 85 -10.49 -1.43 -18.44
CA GLY A 85 -9.96 -2.80 -18.42
C GLY A 85 -9.58 -3.24 -17.00
N LEU A 86 -8.31 -3.66 -16.82
CA LEU A 86 -7.73 -3.99 -15.52
C LEU A 86 -7.01 -2.80 -14.85
N LEU A 87 -6.73 -1.72 -15.59
CA LEU A 87 -5.91 -0.60 -15.12
C LEU A 87 -6.65 0.33 -14.15
N ARG A 88 -7.98 0.46 -14.33
CA ARG A 88 -8.86 1.24 -13.47
C ARG A 88 -10.21 0.56 -13.27
N VAL A 89 -10.39 -0.05 -12.10
CA VAL A 89 -11.53 -0.87 -11.72
C VAL A 89 -12.12 -0.41 -10.40
N ARG A 90 -13.36 -0.84 -10.10
CA ARG A 90 -14.07 -0.48 -8.86
C ARG A 90 -13.82 -1.44 -7.69
N GLY A 91 -13.51 -2.68 -7.97
CA GLY A 91 -13.13 -3.68 -6.97
C GLY A 91 -11.77 -4.22 -7.37
N PHE A 92 -10.83 -4.22 -6.43
CA PHE A 92 -9.46 -4.65 -6.71
C PHE A 92 -8.78 -5.16 -5.45
N THR A 93 -7.79 -6.02 -5.64
CA THR A 93 -7.04 -6.64 -4.55
C THR A 93 -5.64 -6.06 -4.52
N GLN A 94 -5.22 -5.53 -3.37
CA GLN A 94 -3.88 -5.00 -3.18
C GLN A 94 -3.04 -5.97 -2.35
N ASP A 95 -1.74 -5.99 -2.61
CA ASP A 95 -0.73 -6.62 -1.74
C ASP A 95 -0.41 -5.71 -0.53
N ASP A 96 -1.48 -5.26 0.12
CA ASP A 96 -1.47 -4.22 1.13
C ASP A 96 -0.81 -4.71 2.41
N ALA A 97 -0.04 -3.84 3.05
CA ALA A 97 0.56 -4.14 4.33
C ALA A 97 0.73 -2.89 5.18
N HIS A 98 0.62 -3.11 6.47
CA HIS A 98 0.77 -2.08 7.49
C HIS A 98 1.86 -2.51 8.45
N ILE A 99 2.88 -1.66 8.57
CA ILE A 99 3.99 -1.85 9.49
C ILE A 99 3.79 -0.91 10.65
N PHE A 100 3.72 -1.48 11.85
CA PHE A 100 3.72 -0.72 13.10
C PHE A 100 5.10 -0.84 13.71
N CYS A 101 5.79 0.29 13.87
CA CYS A 101 7.17 0.31 14.32
C CYS A 101 7.43 1.45 15.30
N ARG A 102 8.54 1.37 16.02
CA ARG A 102 9.02 2.46 16.86
C ARG A 102 9.73 3.51 16.00
N PRO A 103 9.84 4.77 16.46
CA PRO A 103 10.57 5.81 15.75
C PRO A 103 12.00 5.40 15.35
N ASP A 104 12.70 4.69 16.23
CA ASP A 104 14.09 4.23 16.00
C ASP A 104 14.23 3.13 14.94
N GLN A 105 13.13 2.53 14.50
CA GLN A 105 13.14 1.40 13.54
C GLN A 105 12.73 1.82 12.13
N ILE A 106 12.21 3.04 11.96
CA ILE A 106 11.55 3.50 10.74
C ILE A 106 12.47 3.39 9.51
N GLU A 107 13.70 3.88 9.62
CA GLU A 107 14.63 3.92 8.49
C GLU A 107 14.92 2.51 7.96
N ASP A 108 15.14 1.54 8.86
CA ASP A 108 15.38 0.14 8.49
C ASP A 108 14.15 -0.52 7.86
N GLU A 109 12.94 -0.18 8.31
CA GLU A 109 11.68 -0.69 7.73
C GLU A 109 11.42 -0.14 6.32
N VAL A 110 11.63 1.16 6.11
CA VAL A 110 11.52 1.79 4.78
C VAL A 110 12.54 1.17 3.83
N LEU A 111 13.79 1.03 4.27
CA LEU A 111 14.87 0.45 3.48
C LEU A 111 14.54 -0.99 3.07
N SER A 112 14.03 -1.79 4.01
CA SER A 112 13.62 -3.17 3.76
C SER A 112 12.44 -3.26 2.78
N CYS A 113 11.49 -2.33 2.84
CA CYS A 113 10.38 -2.25 1.89
C CYS A 113 10.85 -1.86 0.49
N LEU A 114 11.79 -0.92 0.40
CA LEU A 114 12.39 -0.50 -0.86
C LEU A 114 13.16 -1.65 -1.51
N ASP A 115 13.98 -2.39 -0.74
CA ASP A 115 14.70 -3.57 -1.22
C ASP A 115 13.77 -4.64 -1.79
N LEU A 116 12.70 -4.95 -1.06
CA LEU A 116 11.72 -5.92 -1.50
C LEU A 116 11.04 -5.47 -2.79
N THR A 117 10.70 -4.18 -2.88
CA THR A 117 10.12 -3.60 -4.10
C THR A 117 11.06 -3.75 -5.29
N LEU A 118 12.31 -3.33 -5.15
CA LEU A 118 13.30 -3.41 -6.24
C LEU A 118 13.57 -4.85 -6.66
N HIS A 119 13.60 -5.79 -5.70
CA HIS A 119 13.72 -7.21 -5.99
C HIS A 119 12.53 -7.74 -6.78
N LEU A 120 11.30 -7.39 -6.40
CA LEU A 120 10.09 -7.80 -7.11
C LEU A 120 10.05 -7.22 -8.52
N LEU A 121 10.25 -5.91 -8.68
CA LEU A 121 10.26 -5.26 -9.99
C LEU A 121 11.26 -5.91 -10.95
N ARG A 122 12.50 -6.16 -10.49
CA ARG A 122 13.51 -6.89 -11.29
C ARG A 122 13.07 -8.30 -11.64
N SER A 123 12.45 -9.03 -10.71
CA SER A 123 11.99 -10.41 -10.94
C SER A 123 10.87 -10.49 -11.97
N PHE A 124 10.04 -9.45 -12.08
CA PHE A 124 9.00 -9.28 -13.10
C PHE A 124 9.50 -8.59 -14.38
N GLY A 125 10.82 -8.38 -14.55
CA GLY A 125 11.39 -7.81 -15.77
C GLY A 125 11.34 -6.28 -15.88
N PHE A 126 10.90 -5.58 -14.84
CA PHE A 126 10.88 -4.11 -14.83
C PHE A 126 12.26 -3.56 -14.44
N HIS A 127 12.96 -3.03 -15.44
CA HIS A 127 14.27 -2.37 -15.28
C HIS A 127 14.19 -0.85 -15.28
N GLU A 128 13.11 -0.29 -15.83
CA GLU A 128 12.89 1.16 -15.90
C GLU A 128 11.68 1.55 -15.05
N TYR A 129 11.92 2.44 -14.09
CA TYR A 129 10.89 2.98 -13.21
C TYR A 129 11.28 4.38 -12.76
N ASP A 130 10.28 5.23 -12.54
CA ASP A 130 10.45 6.57 -12.01
C ASP A 130 10.15 6.54 -10.50
N VAL A 131 11.08 7.03 -9.69
CA VAL A 131 10.90 7.15 -8.23
C VAL A 131 10.53 8.59 -7.90
N ILE A 132 9.43 8.77 -7.17
CA ILE A 132 8.93 10.08 -6.74
C ILE A 132 8.88 10.11 -5.23
N LEU A 133 9.48 11.15 -4.66
CA LEU A 133 9.42 11.44 -3.24
C LEU A 133 8.48 12.65 -3.03
N SER A 134 7.29 12.40 -2.49
CA SER A 134 6.33 13.44 -2.16
C SER A 134 6.53 13.90 -0.72
N VAL A 135 6.81 15.18 -0.54
CA VAL A 135 7.11 15.82 0.76
C VAL A 135 6.13 16.96 1.04
N ARG A 136 6.07 17.43 2.30
CA ARG A 136 5.19 18.55 2.65
C ARG A 136 5.62 19.84 1.97
N ASP A 137 4.66 20.74 1.78
CA ASP A 137 4.93 22.11 1.36
C ASP A 137 5.60 22.85 2.53
N PRO A 138 6.85 23.34 2.38
CA PRO A 138 7.54 24.07 3.44
C PRO A 138 6.87 25.40 3.79
N GLU A 139 6.11 26.00 2.87
CA GLU A 139 5.43 27.29 3.03
C GLU A 139 4.01 27.16 3.61
N ARG A 140 3.40 25.96 3.55
CA ARG A 140 2.01 25.70 3.99
C ARG A 140 1.93 24.57 5.00
N ARG A 141 2.70 24.70 6.09
CA ARG A 141 2.78 23.67 7.15
C ARG A 141 1.44 23.42 7.82
N GLU A 142 0.59 24.43 7.93
CA GLU A 142 -0.74 24.37 8.55
C GLU A 142 -1.73 23.41 7.85
N LYS A 143 -1.43 22.99 6.62
CA LYS A 143 -2.22 22.01 5.87
C LYS A 143 -1.95 20.57 6.34
N TYR A 144 -0.86 20.33 7.04
CA TYR A 144 -0.37 19.00 7.41
C TYR A 144 -0.61 18.71 8.90
N ILE A 145 -0.92 17.46 9.21
CA ILE A 145 -1.12 16.97 10.58
C ILE A 145 0.20 16.40 11.11
N GLY A 146 0.43 16.57 12.41
CA GLY A 146 1.63 16.13 13.10
C GLY A 146 2.66 17.23 13.27
N ASP A 147 3.56 17.04 14.23
CA ASP A 147 4.57 18.04 14.58
C ASP A 147 5.72 18.08 13.57
N ASP A 148 6.43 19.22 13.54
CA ASP A 148 7.55 19.44 12.61
C ASP A 148 8.64 18.37 12.73
N ASP A 149 8.96 17.95 13.97
CA ASP A 149 9.96 16.90 14.23
C ASP A 149 9.56 15.55 13.62
N MET A 150 8.26 15.22 13.61
CA MET A 150 7.77 13.97 13.03
C MET A 150 7.94 13.96 11.52
N TRP A 151 7.64 15.09 10.88
CA TRP A 151 7.80 15.28 9.45
C TRP A 151 9.27 15.28 9.03
N GLU A 152 10.13 15.98 9.76
CA GLU A 152 11.57 15.99 9.49
C GLU A 152 12.16 14.58 9.62
N MET A 153 11.76 13.82 10.65
CA MET A 153 12.19 12.43 10.81
C MET A 153 11.70 11.54 9.66
N ALA A 154 10.43 11.65 9.25
CA ALA A 154 9.88 10.80 8.22
C ALA A 154 10.42 11.14 6.83
N GLU A 155 10.50 12.42 6.47
CA GLU A 155 11.10 12.86 5.21
C GLU A 155 12.58 12.48 5.16
N GLY A 156 13.32 12.72 6.25
CA GLY A 156 14.71 12.32 6.37
C GLY A 156 14.89 10.81 6.21
N SER A 157 14.01 10.01 6.81
CA SER A 157 14.05 8.54 6.67
C SER A 157 13.84 8.07 5.23
N LEU A 158 12.92 8.71 4.50
CA LEU A 158 12.69 8.39 3.08
C LEU A 158 13.88 8.81 2.20
N VAL A 159 14.42 10.01 2.42
CA VAL A 159 15.61 10.51 1.69
C VAL A 159 16.81 9.60 1.94
N ASN A 160 17.10 9.28 3.20
CA ASN A 160 18.21 8.40 3.57
C ASN A 160 18.06 7.02 2.91
N ALA A 161 16.86 6.45 2.89
CA ALA A 161 16.61 5.16 2.26
C ALA A 161 16.86 5.18 0.74
N LEU A 162 16.47 6.25 0.06
CA LEU A 162 16.71 6.45 -1.37
C LEU A 162 18.20 6.64 -1.67
N GLU A 163 18.90 7.46 -0.88
CA GLU A 163 20.34 7.74 -1.03
C GLU A 163 21.19 6.49 -0.75
N ARG A 164 20.87 5.72 0.29
CA ARG A 164 21.53 4.43 0.60
C ARG A 164 21.38 3.38 -0.49
N ARG A 165 20.42 3.55 -1.39
CA ARG A 165 20.19 2.67 -2.55
C ARG A 165 20.62 3.29 -3.86
N GLU A 166 21.23 4.48 -3.79
CA GLU A 166 21.71 5.24 -4.95
C GLU A 166 20.61 5.40 -6.02
N LEU A 167 19.35 5.51 -5.59
CA LEU A 167 18.22 5.66 -6.50
C LEU A 167 18.09 7.11 -6.91
N SER A 168 17.97 7.34 -8.22
CA SER A 168 17.55 8.65 -8.73
C SER A 168 16.06 8.84 -8.44
N TYR A 169 15.70 9.97 -7.84
CA TYR A 169 14.31 10.29 -7.51
C TYR A 169 13.97 11.75 -7.82
N LYS A 170 12.70 12.00 -8.11
CA LYS A 170 12.15 13.36 -8.23
C LYS A 170 11.49 13.74 -6.91
N ARG A 171 11.99 14.80 -6.26
CA ARG A 171 11.36 15.38 -5.08
C ARG A 171 10.23 16.33 -5.50
N GLU A 172 9.03 16.08 -5.01
CA GLU A 172 7.83 16.89 -5.28
C GLU A 172 7.33 17.50 -3.97
N GLU A 173 7.56 18.79 -3.79
CA GLU A 173 7.10 19.54 -2.62
C GLU A 173 5.61 19.86 -2.73
N GLY A 174 4.87 19.69 -1.64
CA GLY A 174 3.43 19.94 -1.58
C GLY A 174 2.53 18.80 -2.06
N GLU A 175 3.11 17.77 -2.68
CA GLU A 175 2.41 16.59 -3.19
C GLU A 175 2.25 15.47 -2.12
N ALA A 176 2.82 15.66 -0.92
CA ALA A 176 2.52 14.76 0.20
C ALA A 176 1.04 14.83 0.58
N VAL A 177 0.52 13.70 1.05
CA VAL A 177 -0.82 13.66 1.66
C VAL A 177 -0.73 14.33 3.03
N PHE A 178 -1.83 14.91 3.50
CA PHE A 178 -1.85 15.75 4.70
C PHE A 178 -1.32 15.07 5.99
N TYR A 179 -1.22 13.74 6.02
CA TYR A 179 -0.83 12.95 7.20
C TYR A 179 0.55 12.29 7.10
N GLY A 180 1.30 12.47 6.01
CA GLY A 180 2.67 11.96 5.93
C GLY A 180 3.29 11.96 4.53
N PRO A 181 4.63 11.91 4.45
CA PRO A 181 5.35 11.83 3.18
C PRO A 181 5.29 10.39 2.62
N LYS A 182 5.61 10.25 1.33
CA LYS A 182 5.60 8.95 0.65
C LYS A 182 6.62 8.83 -0.47
N ILE A 183 7.04 7.59 -0.74
CA ILE A 183 7.73 7.19 -1.96
C ILE A 183 6.73 6.48 -2.85
N ASP A 184 6.59 6.96 -4.08
CA ASP A 184 5.84 6.29 -5.14
C ASP A 184 6.81 5.81 -6.23
N ILE A 185 6.69 4.55 -6.64
CA ILE A 185 7.44 4.01 -7.78
C ILE A 185 6.46 3.77 -8.92
N LYS A 186 6.71 4.47 -10.02
CA LYS A 186 5.92 4.40 -11.25
C LYS A 186 6.65 3.53 -12.27
N ILE A 187 5.98 2.51 -12.76
CA ILE A 187 6.46 1.67 -13.86
C ILE A 187 5.88 2.17 -15.18
N LYS A 188 6.67 2.11 -16.25
CA LYS A 188 6.21 2.45 -17.59
C LYS A 188 5.66 1.20 -18.28
N ASP A 189 4.48 1.32 -18.88
CA ASP A 189 3.97 0.29 -19.76
C ASP A 189 4.62 0.34 -21.15
N ALA A 190 4.25 -0.60 -22.03
CA ALA A 190 4.78 -0.67 -23.40
C ALA A 190 4.42 0.54 -24.28
N LEU A 191 3.46 1.38 -23.86
CA LEU A 191 3.08 2.63 -24.52
C LEU A 191 3.76 3.86 -23.88
N GLY A 192 4.64 3.65 -22.90
CA GLY A 192 5.34 4.71 -22.17
C GLY A 192 4.48 5.45 -21.14
N ARG A 193 3.27 4.96 -20.82
CA ARG A 193 2.43 5.56 -19.77
C ARG A 193 2.94 5.12 -18.41
N ALA A 194 3.05 6.07 -17.49
CA ALA A 194 3.51 5.81 -16.13
C ALA A 194 2.34 5.38 -15.23
N TRP A 195 2.45 4.19 -14.65
CA TRP A 195 1.49 3.63 -13.70
C TRP A 195 2.11 3.55 -12.33
N GLN A 196 1.45 4.16 -11.34
CA GLN A 196 1.83 3.98 -9.94
C GLN A 196 1.48 2.57 -9.49
N CYS A 197 2.50 1.81 -9.09
CA CYS A 197 2.39 0.46 -8.57
C CYS A 197 2.76 0.43 -7.10
N THR A 198 4.00 0.82 -6.78
CA THR A 198 4.47 0.79 -5.40
C THR A 198 4.21 2.12 -4.70
N THR A 199 3.76 2.03 -3.47
CA THR A 199 3.71 3.15 -2.52
C THR A 199 4.27 2.69 -1.19
N ILE A 200 5.16 3.49 -0.60
CA ILE A 200 5.58 3.40 0.80
C ILE A 200 5.23 4.74 1.42
N GLN A 201 4.25 4.76 2.31
CA GLN A 201 3.65 5.99 2.83
C GLN A 201 3.60 5.97 4.35
N PHE A 202 4.01 7.08 4.94
CA PHE A 202 3.83 7.32 6.37
C PHE A 202 2.42 7.79 6.69
N ASP A 203 1.93 7.39 7.85
CA ASP A 203 0.70 7.93 8.43
C ASP A 203 0.87 8.19 9.93
N PHE A 204 0.81 9.47 10.27
CA PHE A 204 0.82 9.95 11.65
C PHE A 204 -0.60 10.12 12.23
N ASN A 205 -1.59 10.26 11.35
CA ASN A 205 -2.96 10.61 11.69
C ASN A 205 -3.76 9.40 12.19
N LEU A 206 -3.60 8.23 11.57
CA LEU A 206 -4.32 7.02 12.01
C LEU A 206 -3.88 6.53 13.39
N PRO A 207 -2.57 6.47 13.74
CA PRO A 207 -2.13 6.17 15.10
C PRO A 207 -2.73 7.11 16.16
N GLU A 208 -2.90 8.40 15.83
CA GLU A 208 -3.51 9.37 16.73
C GLU A 208 -5.03 9.17 16.84
N ARG A 209 -5.74 9.09 15.71
CA ARG A 209 -7.20 8.95 15.65
C ARG A 209 -7.72 7.68 16.33
N PHE A 210 -6.94 6.60 16.30
CA PHE A 210 -7.29 5.35 16.95
C PHE A 210 -6.69 5.19 18.36
N ASP A 211 -5.99 6.22 18.86
CA ASP A 211 -5.26 6.19 20.13
C ASP A 211 -4.40 4.94 20.28
N MET A 212 -3.57 4.70 19.26
CA MET A 212 -2.68 3.55 19.23
C MET A 212 -1.50 3.79 20.16
N THR A 213 -1.24 2.83 21.03
CA THR A 213 -0.11 2.88 21.97
C THR A 213 0.65 1.56 22.05
N PHE A 214 1.87 1.60 22.54
CA PHE A 214 2.65 0.46 23.01
C PHE A 214 3.39 0.84 24.30
N VAL A 215 3.70 -0.15 25.13
CA VAL A 215 4.46 0.03 26.37
C VAL A 215 5.95 0.05 26.06
N GLY A 216 6.60 1.18 26.34
CA GLY A 216 8.02 1.43 26.13
C GLY A 216 8.93 0.73 27.13
N LYS A 217 10.26 0.84 26.90
CA LYS A 217 11.28 0.35 27.85
C LYS A 217 11.20 1.02 29.22
N ASP A 218 10.71 2.25 29.23
CA ASP A 218 10.48 3.08 30.41
C ASP A 218 9.15 2.76 31.13
N GLY A 219 8.39 1.80 30.62
CA GLY A 219 7.08 1.42 31.17
C GLY A 219 5.96 2.43 30.88
N ARG A 220 6.22 3.46 30.07
CA ARG A 220 5.21 4.44 29.65
C ARG A 220 4.59 4.04 28.33
N GLU A 221 3.43 4.60 28.03
CA GLU A 221 2.79 4.45 26.73
C GLU A 221 3.42 5.40 25.72
N HIS A 222 3.76 4.86 24.55
CA HIS A 222 4.29 5.59 23.41
C HIS A 222 3.43 5.27 22.18
N ARG A 223 3.36 6.19 21.22
CA ARG A 223 2.61 6.00 19.98
C ARG A 223 3.49 5.33 18.92
N PRO A 224 3.03 4.26 18.24
CA PRO A 224 3.77 3.68 17.14
C PRO A 224 3.66 4.55 15.88
N TYR A 225 4.63 4.41 14.99
CA TYR A 225 4.52 4.88 13.62
C TYR A 225 3.86 3.80 12.77
N MET A 226 3.03 4.24 11.83
CA MET A 226 2.38 3.38 10.85
C MET A 226 2.93 3.68 9.46
N VAL A 227 3.41 2.65 8.78
CA VAL A 227 3.83 2.71 7.38
C VAL A 227 2.89 1.85 6.57
N HIS A 228 2.19 2.48 5.63
CA HIS A 228 1.40 1.82 4.60
C HIS A 228 2.32 1.43 3.47
N ARG A 229 2.22 0.20 2.99
CA ARG A 229 2.90 -0.20 1.77
C ARG A 229 2.05 -1.09 0.90
N ALA A 230 2.13 -0.86 -0.39
CA ALA A 230 1.72 -1.78 -1.45
C ALA A 230 2.88 -1.88 -2.42
N LEU A 231 3.34 -3.08 -2.77
CA LEU A 231 4.54 -3.26 -3.59
C LEU A 231 4.16 -3.34 -5.06
N LEU A 232 3.17 -4.18 -5.37
CA LEU A 232 2.64 -4.36 -6.73
C LEU A 232 1.51 -3.36 -7.03
N GLY A 233 0.86 -2.86 -5.98
CA GLY A 233 -0.31 -2.00 -6.09
C GLY A 233 -1.58 -2.84 -6.12
N SER A 234 -2.53 -2.55 -6.99
CA SER A 234 -3.59 -3.51 -7.27
C SER A 234 -3.10 -4.60 -8.20
N LEU A 235 -3.40 -5.85 -7.88
CA LEU A 235 -3.04 -7.01 -8.71
C LEU A 235 -3.64 -6.88 -10.11
N GLU A 236 -4.86 -6.36 -10.22
CA GLU A 236 -5.53 -6.11 -11.50
C GLU A 236 -4.70 -5.15 -12.36
N ARG A 237 -4.31 -3.99 -11.80
CA ARG A 237 -3.50 -3.03 -12.55
C ARG A 237 -2.14 -3.61 -12.88
N PHE A 238 -1.50 -4.27 -11.93
CA PHE A 238 -0.20 -4.88 -12.10
C PHE A 238 -0.21 -5.92 -13.24
N PHE A 239 -1.22 -6.80 -13.28
CA PHE A 239 -1.40 -7.74 -14.40
C PHE A 239 -1.72 -7.04 -15.72
N GLY A 240 -2.52 -5.97 -15.70
CA GLY A 240 -2.75 -5.14 -16.89
C GLY A 240 -1.44 -4.59 -17.48
N VAL A 241 -0.56 -4.06 -16.63
CA VAL A 241 0.76 -3.57 -17.05
C VAL A 241 1.66 -4.73 -17.48
N LEU A 242 1.65 -5.87 -16.81
CA LEU A 242 2.44 -7.05 -17.20
C LEU A 242 2.06 -7.60 -18.57
N ILE A 243 0.76 -7.65 -18.89
CA ILE A 243 0.28 -8.09 -20.22
C ILE A 243 0.88 -7.19 -21.30
N GLU A 244 0.81 -5.87 -21.10
CA GLU A 244 1.36 -4.90 -22.05
C GLU A 244 2.90 -4.99 -22.12
N HIS A 245 3.57 -5.08 -20.97
CA HIS A 245 5.03 -5.17 -20.86
C HIS A 245 5.60 -6.36 -21.65
N TYR A 246 4.96 -7.52 -21.56
CA TYR A 246 5.40 -8.72 -22.27
C TYR A 246 4.76 -8.91 -23.66
N GLY A 247 3.86 -8.01 -24.09
CA GLY A 247 3.08 -8.21 -25.31
C GLY A 247 2.29 -9.53 -25.32
N GLY A 248 1.87 -9.99 -24.13
CA GLY A 248 1.21 -11.29 -23.93
C GLY A 248 2.14 -12.52 -23.89
N ALA A 249 3.43 -12.38 -24.19
CA ALA A 249 4.42 -13.46 -24.16
C ALA A 249 5.09 -13.56 -22.78
N PHE A 250 4.33 -14.03 -21.79
CA PHE A 250 4.82 -14.12 -20.41
C PHE A 250 6.05 -15.04 -20.27
N PRO A 251 6.92 -14.77 -19.27
CA PRO A 251 7.96 -15.73 -18.91
C PRO A 251 7.32 -17.04 -18.42
N VAL A 252 8.02 -18.16 -18.61
CA VAL A 252 7.50 -19.53 -18.37
C VAL A 252 6.87 -19.69 -16.98
N TRP A 253 7.44 -19.05 -15.95
CA TRP A 253 6.93 -19.16 -14.58
C TRP A 253 5.60 -18.44 -14.34
N LEU A 254 5.21 -17.53 -15.23
CA LEU A 254 3.95 -16.77 -15.18
C LEU A 254 2.96 -17.20 -16.29
N ALA A 255 3.43 -17.90 -17.32
CA ALA A 255 2.60 -18.34 -18.43
C ALA A 255 1.48 -19.30 -17.96
N PRO A 256 0.21 -19.03 -18.31
CA PRO A 256 -0.91 -19.87 -17.88
C PRO A 256 -0.84 -21.29 -18.47
N VAL A 257 -0.23 -21.43 -19.65
CA VAL A 257 0.10 -22.71 -20.28
C VAL A 257 1.59 -22.70 -20.58
N GLN A 258 2.34 -23.57 -19.90
CA GLN A 258 3.81 -23.58 -19.97
C GLN A 258 4.32 -24.46 -21.11
N ALA A 259 3.60 -25.54 -21.44
CA ALA A 259 3.92 -26.44 -22.54
C ALA A 259 2.64 -27.07 -23.09
N ILE A 260 2.63 -27.35 -24.39
CA ILE A 260 1.58 -28.10 -25.09
C ILE A 260 2.27 -29.24 -25.84
N LEU A 261 1.90 -30.49 -25.53
CA LEU A 261 2.38 -31.65 -26.27
C LEU A 261 1.49 -31.87 -27.49
N LEU A 262 2.09 -31.80 -28.68
CA LEU A 262 1.41 -32.07 -29.95
C LEU A 262 1.86 -33.43 -30.48
N THR A 263 0.94 -34.37 -30.57
CA THR A 263 1.19 -35.68 -31.17
C THR A 263 1.06 -35.61 -32.69
N ILE A 264 1.93 -36.31 -33.42
CA ILE A 264 1.85 -36.40 -34.89
C ILE A 264 0.62 -37.20 -35.33
N THR A 265 0.19 -38.19 -34.54
CA THR A 265 -1.00 -39.01 -34.82
C THR A 265 -1.75 -39.33 -33.54
N ASP A 266 -3.06 -39.57 -33.67
CA ASP A 266 -3.94 -39.92 -32.54
C ASP A 266 -3.52 -41.20 -31.80
N ARG A 267 -2.76 -42.08 -32.46
CA ARG A 267 -2.27 -43.34 -31.88
C ARG A 267 -1.29 -43.12 -30.72
N ASN A 268 -0.73 -41.92 -30.61
CA ASN A 268 0.21 -41.54 -29.56
C ASN A 268 -0.47 -40.90 -28.33
N ILE A 269 -1.78 -40.63 -28.39
CA ILE A 269 -2.58 -40.03 -27.30
C ILE A 269 -2.71 -40.91 -26.03
N PRO A 270 -2.65 -42.26 -26.07
CA PRO A 270 -2.77 -43.08 -24.84
C PRO A 270 -1.61 -42.95 -23.84
N TYR A 271 -0.59 -42.13 -24.14
CA TYR A 271 0.61 -41.89 -23.32
C TYR A 271 0.80 -40.39 -23.12
#